data_AF-A0A958E8H6-F1
#
_entry.id   AF-A0A958E8H6-F1
#
_cell.length_a   1.000
_cell.length_b   1.000
_cell.length_c   1.000
_cell.angle_alpha   90.00
_cell.angle_beta   90.00
_cell.angle_gamma   90.00
#
_symmetry.space_group_name_H-M   'P 1'
#
loop_
_entity.id
_entity.type
_entity.pdbx_description
1 polymer ?
#
loop_
_entity_poly.entity_id
_entity_poly.type
_entity_poly.pdbx_seq_one_letter_code
_entity_poly.pdbx_strand_id
1 'polypeptide(L)'
;MFLTGASRLAAVSALLIVSLCCQSQTVSVNLDNQVGTVPVHYGFEGTWIDQDSSMFLQRYRTSNLNILRMQFPMFEFEPANDNSNPENSVINFDFVSQADVAYGKTTSFHRWFVAMRRQHPDLVFYLNIWDCANWLASTPNTFMLGASGAWPPTNYAEYSEIVRASLSWLVNDVGVPPSRVMFTFVNEPNSDPSFPTHAFEGDLNDLLAMAAAARAAADEVSPEIRMGGIEEVFQANLTRQFLNAGGDQYVDFLAFHVYQIGASAINGMITSIHDDLVGYNLPLYLSEMGDNDYGAGFLINYDSEEAGIALTRNLVRIWELDLAGMVMFRFSNLYLNSPSLPLSGWTGYGLFEDWRGTNTNGEAYKLFPGFWAFANFYNHFTNGVIVQSAESINRMEVLAVRGDSSLAIAAVNYSTSSRTLDFQLSGGADFSRARVVDGLSAIVPFDSLSVSGGNFTYSVPGNSVRIFLLGEGSSLTGLGDNDPVESGLAVDFQFSLYPNPVNATATIEYALQKAQKLSVVVMDIQGRVLETLFRGNQDAGSHSMRLDGEGLASGIYFVRIAGESFAKTQKLVLIK
;
A
#
# COMPACT_ATOMS: atom_id res chain seq x y z
N MET A 1 28.36 6.61 65.37
CA MET A 1 27.63 7.72 64.73
C MET A 1 26.33 7.14 64.21
N PHE A 2 25.24 7.32 64.95
CA PHE A 2 23.95 6.69 64.68
C PHE A 2 23.19 7.54 63.66
N LEU A 3 22.98 6.99 62.46
CA LEU A 3 22.04 7.54 61.48
C LEU A 3 20.61 7.42 62.03
N THR A 4 19.88 8.53 62.03
CA THR A 4 18.50 8.65 62.57
C THR A 4 17.50 7.82 61.74
N GLY A 5 16.39 7.38 62.35
CA GLY A 5 15.41 6.47 61.73
C GLY A 5 14.87 6.89 60.36
N ALA A 6 14.79 8.20 60.08
CA ALA A 6 14.37 8.73 58.78
C ALA A 6 15.38 8.47 57.65
N SER A 7 16.69 8.46 57.97
CA SER A 7 17.75 8.22 56.99
C SER A 7 17.91 6.73 56.61
N ARG A 8 17.50 5.81 57.50
CA ARG A 8 17.41 4.38 57.18
C ARG A 8 16.23 4.06 56.28
N LEU A 9 15.07 4.68 56.50
CA LEU A 9 13.91 4.54 55.61
C LEU A 9 14.20 5.11 54.22
N ALA A 10 14.86 6.27 54.11
CA ALA A 10 15.26 6.82 52.82
C ALA A 10 16.28 5.94 52.08
N ALA A 11 17.25 5.34 52.78
CA ALA A 11 18.23 4.44 52.18
C ALA A 11 17.63 3.07 51.78
N VAL A 12 16.71 2.53 52.58
CA VAL A 12 15.99 1.28 52.26
C VAL A 12 15.00 1.50 51.11
N SER A 13 14.30 2.64 51.06
CA SER A 13 13.45 3.01 49.93
C SER A 13 14.27 3.28 48.67
N ALA A 14 15.44 3.91 48.76
CA ALA A 14 16.34 4.09 47.62
C ALA A 14 16.91 2.75 47.11
N LEU A 15 17.28 1.82 48.01
CA LEU A 15 17.71 0.47 47.62
C LEU A 15 16.56 -0.37 47.04
N LEU A 16 15.33 -0.26 47.55
CA LEU A 16 14.16 -0.94 46.98
C LEU A 16 13.77 -0.34 45.61
N ILE A 17 13.84 0.98 45.43
CA ILE A 17 13.58 1.64 44.16
C ILE A 17 14.66 1.29 43.13
N VAL A 18 15.94 1.20 43.53
CA VAL A 18 17.03 0.73 42.65
C VAL A 18 16.88 -0.77 42.35
N SER A 19 16.45 -1.60 43.30
CA SER A 19 16.20 -3.03 43.08
C SER A 19 15.00 -3.33 42.18
N LEU A 20 13.97 -2.48 42.17
CA LEU A 20 12.82 -2.56 41.26
C LEU A 20 13.14 -2.00 39.86
N CYS A 21 14.10 -1.08 39.74
CA CYS A 21 14.54 -0.54 38.45
C CYS A 21 15.46 -1.48 37.66
N CYS A 22 16.07 -2.48 38.32
CA CYS A 22 17.05 -3.41 37.72
C CYS A 22 16.56 -4.86 37.60
N GLN A 23 15.30 -5.17 37.92
CA GLN A 23 14.75 -6.49 37.67
C GLN A 23 14.38 -6.63 36.19
N SER A 24 15.01 -7.59 35.53
CA SER A 24 14.57 -8.07 34.24
C SER A 24 13.15 -8.63 34.34
N GLN A 25 12.40 -8.49 33.25
CA GLN A 25 11.03 -8.98 33.16
C GLN A 25 11.01 -10.22 32.29
N THR A 26 10.44 -11.30 32.81
CA THR A 26 10.34 -12.55 32.07
C THR A 26 9.21 -12.49 31.06
N VAL A 27 9.51 -12.84 29.81
CA VAL A 27 8.54 -13.06 28.73
C VAL A 27 8.59 -14.53 28.37
N SER A 28 7.53 -15.27 28.70
CA SER A 28 7.43 -16.69 28.38
C SER A 28 6.71 -16.87 27.05
N VAL A 29 7.35 -17.54 26.09
CA VAL A 29 6.75 -17.84 24.78
C VAL A 29 6.69 -19.36 24.61
N ASN A 30 5.49 -19.91 24.52
CA ASN A 30 5.27 -21.32 24.26
C ASN A 30 4.90 -21.54 22.80
N LEU A 31 5.82 -22.09 22.02
CA LEU A 31 5.69 -22.31 20.58
C LEU A 31 4.62 -23.35 20.21
N ASP A 32 4.18 -24.18 21.16
CA ASP A 32 3.09 -25.13 20.97
C ASP A 32 1.70 -24.52 21.27
N ASN A 33 1.66 -23.33 21.86
CA ASN A 33 0.42 -22.67 22.26
C ASN A 33 -0.02 -21.65 21.21
N GLN A 34 -0.78 -22.08 20.21
CA GLN A 34 -1.41 -21.16 19.27
C GLN A 34 -2.54 -20.37 19.97
N VAL A 35 -2.44 -19.05 19.96
CA VAL A 35 -3.41 -18.14 20.58
C VAL A 35 -4.19 -17.28 19.57
N GLY A 36 -3.80 -17.28 18.30
CA GLY A 36 -4.51 -16.58 17.22
C GLY A 36 -3.91 -16.85 15.84
N THR A 37 -4.55 -16.32 14.79
CA THR A 37 -3.99 -16.32 13.43
C THR A 37 -3.54 -14.93 13.03
N VAL A 38 -2.73 -14.85 11.97
CA VAL A 38 -2.22 -13.60 11.43
C VAL A 38 -3.05 -13.18 10.23
N PRO A 39 -3.22 -11.87 9.97
CA PRO A 39 -3.99 -11.42 8.82
C PRO A 39 -3.44 -11.98 7.51
N VAL A 40 -4.29 -12.63 6.72
CA VAL A 40 -3.90 -13.21 5.44
C VAL A 40 -3.64 -12.12 4.39
N HIS A 41 -4.37 -11.00 4.50
CA HIS A 41 -4.22 -9.84 3.62
C HIS A 41 -3.73 -8.64 4.43
N TYR A 42 -2.64 -8.03 4.01
CA TYR A 42 -2.07 -6.88 4.71
C TYR A 42 -1.40 -5.97 3.70
N GLY A 43 -1.80 -4.70 3.70
CA GLY A 43 -1.44 -3.81 2.62
C GLY A 43 -1.87 -2.39 2.83
N PHE A 44 -2.02 -1.66 1.74
CA PHE A 44 -2.33 -0.24 1.77
C PHE A 44 -3.32 0.12 0.69
N GLU A 45 -3.79 1.34 0.78
CA GLU A 45 -4.57 1.98 -0.25
C GLU A 45 -3.71 2.82 -1.18
N GLY A 46 -3.78 2.48 -2.47
CA GLY A 46 -3.21 3.27 -3.55
C GLY A 46 -4.22 4.35 -3.96
N THR A 47 -3.76 5.59 -3.99
CA THR A 47 -4.55 6.72 -4.47
C THR A 47 -4.10 7.12 -5.88
N TRP A 48 -4.86 7.97 -6.55
CA TRP A 48 -4.47 8.49 -7.87
C TRP A 48 -3.13 9.23 -7.84
N ILE A 49 -2.62 9.67 -6.69
CA ILE A 49 -1.30 10.32 -6.59
C ILE A 49 -0.11 9.36 -6.72
N ASP A 50 -0.34 8.06 -6.58
CA ASP A 50 0.68 7.00 -6.51
C ASP A 50 1.11 6.43 -7.89
N GLN A 51 0.68 7.05 -8.99
CA GLN A 51 0.79 6.52 -10.35
C GLN A 51 2.20 6.60 -11.01
N ASP A 52 3.27 7.00 -10.30
CA ASP A 52 4.62 6.71 -10.81
C ASP A 52 4.94 5.25 -10.56
N SER A 53 4.64 4.43 -11.58
CA SER A 53 4.82 2.98 -11.51
C SER A 53 6.23 2.58 -11.07
N SER A 54 7.29 3.25 -11.51
CA SER A 54 8.66 2.81 -11.21
C SER A 54 9.04 2.99 -9.73
N MET A 55 8.71 4.14 -9.15
CA MET A 55 8.98 4.46 -7.75
C MET A 55 8.00 3.74 -6.82
N PHE A 56 6.72 3.66 -7.20
CA PHE A 56 5.72 2.90 -6.46
C PHE A 56 6.05 1.40 -6.41
N LEU A 57 6.47 0.81 -7.53
CA LEU A 57 6.90 -0.60 -7.59
C LEU A 57 8.12 -0.86 -6.69
N GLN A 58 9.10 0.04 -6.66
CA GLN A 58 10.24 -0.10 -5.74
C GLN A 58 9.76 -0.15 -4.29
N ARG A 59 8.86 0.74 -3.90
CA ARG A 59 8.33 0.83 -2.52
C ARG A 59 7.51 -0.39 -2.14
N TYR A 60 6.69 -0.88 -3.07
CA TYR A 60 5.92 -2.10 -2.87
C TYR A 60 6.84 -3.32 -2.72
N ARG A 61 7.92 -3.42 -3.51
CA ARG A 61 8.93 -4.48 -3.32
C ARG A 61 9.57 -4.42 -1.94
N THR A 62 9.87 -3.23 -1.44
CA THR A 62 10.42 -3.05 -0.09
C THR A 62 9.45 -3.47 1.00
N SER A 63 8.15 -3.24 0.83
CA SER A 63 7.14 -3.59 1.82
C SER A 63 6.63 -5.02 1.71
N ASN A 64 6.73 -5.64 0.52
CA ASN A 64 6.31 -7.02 0.19
C ASN A 64 4.82 -7.31 0.44
N LEU A 65 4.00 -6.27 0.57
CA LEU A 65 2.58 -6.36 0.93
C LEU A 65 1.79 -7.18 -0.09
N ASN A 66 0.59 -7.68 0.26
CA ASN A 66 -0.15 -8.62 -0.60
C ASN A 66 -1.60 -8.24 -0.92
N ILE A 67 -2.06 -7.08 -0.45
CA ILE A 67 -3.33 -6.48 -0.85
C ILE A 67 -3.13 -5.01 -1.22
N LEU A 68 -3.81 -4.57 -2.26
CA LEU A 68 -3.82 -3.20 -2.72
C LEU A 68 -5.28 -2.76 -2.83
N ARG A 69 -5.70 -1.89 -1.90
CA ARG A 69 -7.01 -1.23 -1.98
C ARG A 69 -6.93 -0.02 -2.90
N MET A 70 -7.95 0.22 -3.70
CA MET A 70 -8.03 1.39 -4.55
C MET A 70 -9.43 1.93 -4.67
N GLN A 71 -9.50 3.24 -4.50
CA GLN A 71 -10.68 4.05 -4.73
C GLN A 71 -10.97 4.13 -6.23
N PHE A 72 -12.20 3.80 -6.59
CA PHE A 72 -12.69 3.93 -7.95
C PHE A 72 -13.69 5.10 -8.04
N PRO A 73 -13.36 6.21 -8.72
CA PRO A 73 -14.27 7.34 -8.88
C PRO A 73 -15.32 7.03 -9.96
N MET A 74 -16.60 6.90 -9.61
CA MET A 74 -17.65 6.61 -10.59
C MET A 74 -17.82 7.73 -11.64
N PHE A 75 -17.53 8.97 -11.27
CA PHE A 75 -17.81 10.14 -12.10
C PHE A 75 -16.92 10.25 -13.35
N GLU A 76 -15.78 9.56 -13.35
CA GLU A 76 -14.88 9.51 -14.51
C GLU A 76 -15.28 8.41 -15.50
N PHE A 77 -16.40 7.71 -15.32
CA PHE A 77 -16.70 6.52 -16.11
C PHE A 77 -18.12 6.48 -16.70
N GLU A 78 -18.19 6.22 -18.01
CA GLU A 78 -19.41 5.78 -18.71
C GLU A 78 -19.08 4.54 -19.56
N PRO A 79 -19.49 3.31 -19.15
CA PRO A 79 -19.07 2.08 -19.80
C PRO A 79 -19.56 1.88 -21.24
N ALA A 80 -20.79 2.31 -21.52
CA ALA A 80 -21.48 1.96 -22.76
C ALA A 80 -21.58 3.12 -23.75
N ASN A 81 -21.25 4.37 -23.34
CA ASN A 81 -21.56 5.59 -24.09
C ASN A 81 -22.98 5.51 -24.70
N ASP A 82 -23.94 5.07 -23.89
CA ASP A 82 -25.35 4.97 -24.24
C ASP A 82 -26.09 6.28 -23.93
N ASN A 83 -25.34 7.32 -23.53
CA ASN A 83 -25.78 8.65 -23.11
C ASN A 83 -26.52 8.66 -21.77
N SER A 84 -26.28 7.66 -20.91
CA SER A 84 -26.74 7.69 -19.52
C SER A 84 -25.97 8.77 -18.73
N ASN A 85 -24.70 9.01 -19.07
CA ASN A 85 -23.90 10.10 -18.54
C ASN A 85 -23.99 11.34 -19.45
N PRO A 86 -24.66 12.42 -19.02
CA PRO A 86 -24.78 13.65 -19.83
C PRO A 86 -23.46 14.43 -19.97
N GLU A 87 -22.41 14.06 -19.24
CA GLU A 87 -21.13 14.79 -19.17
C GLU A 87 -19.98 14.15 -19.98
N ASN A 88 -20.20 12.96 -20.56
CA ASN A 88 -19.47 12.35 -21.70
C ASN A 88 -17.94 12.62 -21.78
N SER A 89 -17.19 12.40 -20.69
CA SER A 89 -15.78 12.83 -20.63
C SER A 89 -14.74 11.72 -20.75
N VAL A 90 -15.00 10.48 -20.31
CA VAL A 90 -14.02 9.38 -20.41
C VAL A 90 -14.73 8.02 -20.56
N ILE A 91 -14.54 7.38 -21.74
CA ILE A 91 -15.18 6.10 -22.11
C ILE A 91 -14.28 4.89 -21.75
N ASN A 92 -13.06 5.09 -21.24
CA ASN A 92 -12.09 4.01 -21.03
C ASN A 92 -11.23 4.21 -19.79
N PHE A 93 -10.87 3.11 -19.11
CA PHE A 93 -9.93 3.05 -17.98
C PHE A 93 -8.44 3.31 -18.35
N ASP A 94 -8.16 3.74 -19.58
CA ASP A 94 -6.81 4.09 -20.05
C ASP A 94 -6.61 5.62 -20.04
N PHE A 95 -7.06 6.28 -18.97
CA PHE A 95 -6.88 7.71 -18.81
C PHE A 95 -5.63 8.05 -17.99
N VAL A 96 -5.09 9.23 -18.28
CA VAL A 96 -4.09 9.95 -17.49
C VAL A 96 -4.86 11.19 -17.02
N SER A 97 -5.07 11.40 -15.72
CA SER A 97 -5.84 12.57 -15.31
C SER A 97 -5.08 13.85 -15.69
N GLN A 98 -5.78 14.95 -15.95
CA GLN A 98 -5.11 16.22 -16.26
C GLN A 98 -4.26 16.73 -15.08
N ALA A 99 -4.64 16.37 -13.85
CA ALA A 99 -3.81 16.58 -12.67
C ALA A 99 -2.50 15.79 -12.77
N ASP A 100 -2.54 14.56 -13.30
CA ASP A 100 -1.37 13.68 -13.39
C ASP A 100 -0.27 14.24 -14.30
N VAL A 101 -0.64 14.83 -15.43
CA VAL A 101 0.29 15.50 -16.35
C VAL A 101 0.93 16.73 -15.71
N ALA A 102 0.16 17.52 -14.95
CA ALA A 102 0.66 18.70 -14.25
C ALA A 102 1.68 18.35 -13.14
N TYR A 103 1.64 17.11 -12.64
CA TYR A 103 2.54 16.58 -11.63
C TYR A 103 3.69 15.73 -12.21
N GLY A 104 3.88 15.70 -13.52
CA GLY A 104 4.99 14.99 -14.17
C GLY A 104 4.80 13.47 -14.31
N LYS A 105 3.58 12.95 -14.12
CA LYS A 105 3.29 11.53 -14.27
C LYS A 105 3.17 11.14 -15.74
N THR A 106 3.62 9.95 -16.08
CA THR A 106 3.77 9.50 -17.47
C THR A 106 3.04 8.18 -17.79
N THR A 107 2.35 7.60 -16.81
CA THR A 107 1.73 6.27 -16.91
C THR A 107 0.22 6.35 -16.68
N SER A 108 -0.58 5.74 -17.55
CA SER A 108 -2.03 5.64 -17.36
C SER A 108 -2.38 4.64 -16.24
N PHE A 109 -3.59 4.76 -15.69
CA PHE A 109 -4.10 3.87 -14.65
C PHE A 109 -3.97 2.39 -15.07
N HIS A 110 -4.42 2.06 -16.28
CA HIS A 110 -4.28 0.73 -16.86
C HIS A 110 -2.84 0.18 -16.86
N ARG A 111 -1.86 0.97 -17.31
CA ARG A 111 -0.46 0.53 -17.35
C ARG A 111 0.10 0.26 -15.95
N TRP A 112 -0.28 1.06 -14.97
CA TRP A 112 0.14 0.89 -13.59
C TRP A 112 -0.41 -0.42 -13.00
N PHE A 113 -1.69 -0.72 -13.21
CA PHE A 113 -2.29 -1.99 -12.76
C PHE A 113 -1.63 -3.21 -13.42
N VAL A 114 -1.39 -3.13 -14.74
CA VAL A 114 -0.69 -4.20 -15.47
C VAL A 114 0.72 -4.43 -14.92
N ALA A 115 1.42 -3.36 -14.54
CA ALA A 115 2.74 -3.44 -13.93
C ALA A 115 2.71 -4.10 -12.56
N MET A 116 1.78 -3.67 -11.69
CA MET A 116 1.59 -4.23 -10.35
C MET A 116 1.32 -5.74 -10.41
N ARG A 117 0.34 -6.15 -11.22
CA ARG A 117 0.01 -7.57 -11.40
C ARG A 117 1.19 -8.39 -11.91
N ARG A 118 1.97 -7.86 -12.87
CA ARG A 118 3.11 -8.59 -13.45
C ARG A 118 4.25 -8.80 -12.45
N GLN A 119 4.50 -7.83 -11.57
CA GLN A 119 5.58 -7.91 -10.60
C GLN A 119 5.16 -8.65 -9.32
N HIS A 120 3.86 -8.65 -9.01
CA HIS A 120 3.29 -9.26 -7.82
C HIS A 120 2.09 -10.13 -8.20
N PRO A 121 2.33 -11.34 -8.75
CA PRO A 121 1.27 -12.21 -9.25
C PRO A 121 0.29 -12.68 -8.16
N ASP A 122 0.71 -12.63 -6.89
CA ASP A 122 -0.12 -13.00 -5.74
C ASP A 122 -0.88 -11.82 -5.12
N LEU A 123 -0.72 -10.60 -5.66
CA LEU A 123 -1.37 -9.40 -5.16
C LEU A 123 -2.89 -9.50 -5.32
N VAL A 124 -3.61 -9.23 -4.23
CA VAL A 124 -5.06 -9.07 -4.22
C VAL A 124 -5.42 -7.62 -4.52
N PHE A 125 -6.20 -7.39 -5.57
CA PHE A 125 -6.73 -6.08 -5.92
C PHE A 125 -8.09 -5.90 -5.26
N TYR A 126 -8.17 -4.93 -4.37
CA TYR A 126 -9.39 -4.57 -3.66
C TYR A 126 -9.91 -3.24 -4.19
N LEU A 127 -10.96 -3.27 -4.98
CA LEU A 127 -11.61 -2.06 -5.47
C LEU A 127 -12.72 -1.62 -4.50
N ASN A 128 -12.87 -0.33 -4.30
CA ASN A 128 -14.05 0.21 -3.63
C ASN A 128 -14.60 1.40 -4.41
N ILE A 129 -15.90 1.61 -4.32
CA ILE A 129 -16.50 2.82 -4.90
C ILE A 129 -16.52 3.93 -3.86
N TRP A 130 -15.80 5.00 -4.15
CA TRP A 130 -15.64 6.14 -3.24
C TRP A 130 -16.81 7.12 -3.33
N ASP A 131 -17.16 7.53 -4.56
CA ASP A 131 -18.13 8.60 -4.83
C ASP A 131 -19.24 8.13 -5.76
N CYS A 132 -20.48 8.56 -5.49
CA CYS A 132 -21.56 8.44 -6.47
C CYS A 132 -21.42 9.51 -7.54
N ALA A 133 -21.46 9.13 -8.82
CA ALA A 133 -21.41 10.08 -9.93
C ALA A 133 -22.56 11.08 -9.83
N ASN A 134 -22.29 12.37 -10.06
CA ASN A 134 -23.26 13.44 -9.81
C ASN A 134 -24.58 13.29 -10.56
N TRP A 135 -24.51 12.78 -11.80
CA TRP A 135 -25.68 12.54 -12.65
C TRP A 135 -26.50 11.31 -12.23
N LEU A 136 -25.91 10.41 -11.45
CA LEU A 136 -26.55 9.22 -10.90
C LEU A 136 -27.00 9.42 -9.45
N ALA A 137 -26.40 10.36 -8.73
CA ALA A 137 -26.64 10.65 -7.32
C ALA A 137 -28.09 11.06 -7.01
N SER A 138 -28.55 10.72 -5.81
CA SER A 138 -29.86 11.14 -5.28
C SER A 138 -29.95 12.66 -5.13
N THR A 139 -28.86 13.27 -4.67
CA THR A 139 -28.70 14.71 -4.52
C THR A 139 -27.41 15.16 -5.22
N PRO A 140 -27.51 15.75 -6.42
CA PRO A 140 -26.35 16.28 -7.12
C PRO A 140 -25.70 17.44 -6.36
N ASN A 141 -24.37 17.50 -6.36
CA ASN A 141 -23.57 18.50 -5.69
C ASN A 141 -22.65 19.26 -6.67
N THR A 142 -22.16 20.42 -6.22
CA THR A 142 -21.21 21.29 -6.93
C THR A 142 -19.78 21.19 -6.38
N PHE A 143 -19.55 20.45 -5.30
CA PHE A 143 -18.23 20.20 -4.74
C PHE A 143 -17.42 19.27 -5.66
N MET A 144 -16.09 19.42 -5.71
CA MET A 144 -15.20 18.72 -6.65
C MET A 144 -15.57 18.93 -8.13
N LEU A 145 -15.64 20.20 -8.56
CA LEU A 145 -15.95 20.58 -9.96
C LEU A 145 -17.31 20.07 -10.49
N GLY A 146 -18.23 19.64 -9.61
CA GLY A 146 -19.55 19.13 -10.00
C GLY A 146 -19.58 17.65 -10.38
N ALA A 147 -18.55 16.88 -10.03
CA ALA A 147 -18.38 15.51 -10.51
C ALA A 147 -19.05 14.42 -9.63
N SER A 148 -19.19 14.64 -8.32
CA SER A 148 -19.78 13.68 -7.36
C SER A 148 -21.00 14.24 -6.62
N GLY A 149 -21.97 13.40 -6.30
CA GLY A 149 -23.15 13.75 -5.49
C GLY A 149 -23.38 12.77 -4.33
N ALA A 150 -24.42 13.02 -3.52
CA ALA A 150 -24.76 12.17 -2.38
C ALA A 150 -25.29 10.79 -2.82
N TRP A 151 -24.94 9.77 -2.07
CA TRP A 151 -25.51 8.43 -2.20
C TRP A 151 -26.97 8.41 -1.73
N PRO A 152 -27.81 7.45 -2.17
CA PRO A 152 -27.56 6.34 -3.09
C PRO A 152 -27.70 6.74 -4.58
N PRO A 153 -27.35 5.86 -5.53
CA PRO A 153 -27.69 6.07 -6.93
C PRO A 153 -29.21 6.02 -7.14
N THR A 154 -29.72 6.89 -8.01
CA THR A 154 -31.14 6.94 -8.40
C THR A 154 -31.54 5.80 -9.35
N ASN A 155 -30.56 5.15 -9.98
CA ASN A 155 -30.77 4.02 -10.89
C ASN A 155 -29.79 2.87 -10.58
N TYR A 156 -30.29 1.82 -9.94
CA TYR A 156 -29.48 0.66 -9.57
C TYR A 156 -29.01 -0.19 -10.75
N ALA A 157 -29.72 -0.17 -11.88
CA ALA A 157 -29.28 -0.89 -13.09
C ALA A 157 -28.03 -0.23 -13.68
N GLU A 158 -28.01 1.10 -13.71
CA GLU A 158 -26.86 1.88 -14.16
C GLU A 158 -25.66 1.71 -13.21
N TYR A 159 -25.92 1.75 -11.91
CA TYR A 159 -24.92 1.44 -10.90
C TYR A 159 -24.31 0.04 -11.10
N SER A 160 -25.16 -0.97 -11.33
CA SER A 160 -24.74 -2.35 -11.62
C SER A 160 -23.87 -2.43 -12.87
N GLU A 161 -24.21 -1.69 -13.92
CA GLU A 161 -23.40 -1.57 -15.14
C GLU A 161 -22.00 -1.00 -14.88
N ILE A 162 -21.90 0.08 -14.08
CA ILE A 162 -20.62 0.67 -13.69
C ILE A 162 -19.77 -0.34 -12.91
N VAL A 163 -20.37 -1.03 -11.92
CA VAL A 163 -19.68 -2.09 -11.14
C VAL A 163 -19.17 -3.19 -12.08
N ARG A 164 -20.03 -3.71 -12.95
CA ARG A 164 -19.70 -4.78 -13.91
C ARG A 164 -18.56 -4.37 -14.83
N ALA A 165 -18.57 -3.13 -15.33
CA ALA A 165 -17.54 -2.63 -16.21
C ALA A 165 -16.18 -2.48 -15.50
N SER A 166 -16.17 -1.96 -14.28
CA SER A 166 -14.95 -1.85 -13.45
C SER A 166 -14.32 -3.20 -13.15
N LEU A 167 -15.14 -4.17 -12.75
CA LEU A 167 -14.68 -5.53 -12.50
C LEU A 167 -14.23 -6.23 -13.79
N SER A 168 -14.98 -6.06 -14.88
CA SER A 168 -14.62 -6.62 -16.20
C SER A 168 -13.30 -6.07 -16.70
N TRP A 169 -13.04 -4.77 -16.54
CA TRP A 169 -11.77 -4.17 -16.93
C TRP A 169 -10.59 -4.75 -16.14
N LEU A 170 -10.74 -4.87 -14.82
CA LEU A 170 -9.68 -5.43 -13.97
C LEU A 170 -9.39 -6.91 -14.32
N VAL A 171 -10.44 -7.70 -14.56
CA VAL A 171 -10.31 -9.12 -14.90
C VAL A 171 -9.82 -9.33 -16.34
N ASN A 172 -10.43 -8.67 -17.32
CA ASN A 172 -10.23 -8.96 -18.74
C ASN A 172 -9.10 -8.13 -19.36
N ASP A 173 -9.04 -6.83 -19.06
CA ASP A 173 -8.08 -5.92 -19.69
C ASP A 173 -6.76 -5.86 -18.93
N VAL A 174 -6.81 -5.69 -17.60
CA VAL A 174 -5.61 -5.76 -16.77
C VAL A 174 -5.12 -7.21 -16.65
N GLY A 175 -6.05 -8.17 -16.65
CA GLY A 175 -5.75 -9.60 -16.59
C GLY A 175 -5.55 -10.13 -15.16
N VAL A 176 -6.20 -9.53 -14.17
CA VAL A 176 -6.15 -10.02 -12.76
C VAL A 176 -7.03 -11.26 -12.64
N PRO A 177 -6.55 -12.36 -12.05
CA PRO A 177 -7.40 -13.52 -11.77
C PRO A 177 -8.60 -13.13 -10.90
N PRO A 178 -9.84 -13.53 -11.24
CA PRO A 178 -11.03 -13.17 -10.45
C PRO A 178 -10.93 -13.50 -8.95
N SER A 179 -10.33 -14.64 -8.59
CA SER A 179 -10.05 -15.03 -7.19
C SER A 179 -9.08 -14.10 -6.44
N ARG A 180 -8.42 -13.17 -7.13
CA ARG A 180 -7.57 -12.11 -6.57
C ARG A 180 -8.26 -10.74 -6.58
N VAL A 181 -9.57 -10.68 -6.85
CA VAL A 181 -10.34 -9.44 -6.85
C VAL A 181 -11.29 -9.42 -5.65
N MET A 182 -11.23 -8.31 -4.92
CA MET A 182 -12.16 -7.97 -3.84
C MET A 182 -12.87 -6.66 -4.19
N PHE A 183 -14.13 -6.51 -3.77
CA PHE A 183 -14.91 -5.31 -4.07
C PHE A 183 -15.86 -4.92 -2.93
N THR A 184 -15.86 -3.65 -2.51
CA THR A 184 -16.91 -3.08 -1.64
C THR A 184 -17.77 -2.08 -2.41
N PHE A 185 -19.08 -2.16 -2.16
CA PHE A 185 -20.09 -1.46 -2.95
C PHE A 185 -20.38 -0.04 -2.47
N VAL A 186 -19.92 0.32 -1.26
CA VAL A 186 -20.09 1.66 -0.68
C VAL A 186 -18.98 1.96 0.33
N ASN A 187 -18.41 3.16 0.23
CA ASN A 187 -17.40 3.69 1.16
C ASN A 187 -18.05 4.62 2.19
N GLU A 188 -17.88 4.34 3.49
CA GLU A 188 -18.22 5.25 4.59
C GLU A 188 -19.64 5.86 4.56
N PRO A 189 -20.71 5.05 4.41
CA PRO A 189 -22.06 5.60 4.34
C PRO A 189 -22.54 6.26 5.64
N ASN A 190 -21.79 6.15 6.75
CA ASN A 190 -22.07 6.82 8.01
C ASN A 190 -21.17 8.05 8.26
N SER A 191 -20.43 8.50 7.24
CA SER A 191 -19.57 9.69 7.32
C SER A 191 -20.37 10.97 7.58
N ASP A 192 -19.67 12.03 8.02
CA ASP A 192 -20.28 13.32 8.30
C ASP A 192 -20.96 13.90 7.04
N PRO A 193 -22.27 14.22 7.08
CA PRO A 193 -22.99 14.78 5.93
C PRO A 193 -22.42 16.11 5.41
N SER A 194 -21.62 16.81 6.21
CA SER A 194 -20.91 18.02 5.79
C SER A 194 -19.73 17.75 4.85
N PHE A 195 -19.33 16.48 4.66
CA PHE A 195 -18.42 16.01 3.63
C PHE A 195 -19.22 15.40 2.47
N PRO A 196 -19.55 16.18 1.44
CA PRO A 196 -20.63 15.82 0.53
C PRO A 196 -20.20 14.84 -0.57
N THR A 197 -18.96 14.35 -0.56
CA THR A 197 -18.48 13.23 -1.40
C THR A 197 -18.90 11.87 -0.83
N HIS A 198 -19.06 11.78 0.49
CA HIS A 198 -19.42 10.55 1.21
C HIS A 198 -20.82 10.54 1.81
N ALA A 199 -21.53 11.67 1.73
CA ALA A 199 -22.86 11.80 2.29
C ALA A 199 -23.79 10.73 1.71
N PHE A 200 -24.33 9.90 2.60
CA PHE A 200 -25.36 8.91 2.28
C PHE A 200 -26.70 9.41 2.80
N GLU A 201 -27.60 9.77 1.88
CA GLU A 201 -28.93 10.28 2.18
C GLU A 201 -30.03 9.20 2.06
N GLY A 202 -29.65 7.98 1.71
CA GLY A 202 -30.56 6.83 1.56
C GLY A 202 -30.87 6.10 2.86
N ASP A 203 -31.62 5.01 2.73
CA ASP A 203 -31.98 4.13 3.83
C ASP A 203 -31.38 2.71 3.71
N LEU A 204 -31.78 1.84 4.62
CA LEU A 204 -31.32 0.45 4.65
C LEU A 204 -31.71 -0.35 3.39
N ASN A 205 -32.88 -0.07 2.80
CA ASN A 205 -33.32 -0.72 1.57
C ASN A 205 -32.44 -0.32 0.39
N ASP A 206 -31.99 0.94 0.37
CA ASP A 206 -31.06 1.40 -0.65
C ASP A 206 -29.71 0.65 -0.57
N LEU A 207 -29.18 0.45 0.64
CA LEU A 207 -27.97 -0.37 0.85
C LEU A 207 -28.17 -1.82 0.39
N LEU A 208 -29.31 -2.43 0.68
CA LEU A 208 -29.64 -3.78 0.21
C LEU A 208 -29.76 -3.84 -1.32
N ALA A 209 -30.37 -2.82 -1.94
CA ALA A 209 -30.50 -2.73 -3.39
C ALA A 209 -29.13 -2.56 -4.07
N MET A 210 -28.26 -1.71 -3.52
CA MET A 210 -26.88 -1.54 -3.99
C MET A 210 -26.09 -2.84 -3.87
N ALA A 211 -26.14 -3.51 -2.71
CA ALA A 211 -25.44 -4.78 -2.49
C ALA A 211 -25.91 -5.86 -3.48
N ALA A 212 -27.23 -5.98 -3.69
CA ALA A 212 -27.80 -6.91 -4.66
C ALA A 212 -27.36 -6.60 -6.09
N ALA A 213 -27.39 -5.33 -6.49
CA ALA A 213 -26.97 -4.87 -7.81
C ALA A 213 -25.47 -5.11 -8.07
N ALA A 214 -24.63 -4.87 -7.06
CA ALA A 214 -23.20 -5.09 -7.13
C ALA A 214 -22.82 -6.57 -7.14
N ARG A 215 -23.48 -7.41 -6.31
CA ARG A 215 -23.29 -8.87 -6.31
C ARG A 215 -23.67 -9.49 -7.65
N ALA A 216 -24.81 -9.10 -8.22
CA ALA A 216 -25.24 -9.56 -9.53
C ALA A 216 -24.21 -9.19 -10.62
N ALA A 217 -23.74 -7.94 -10.62
CA ALA A 217 -22.69 -7.49 -11.53
C ALA A 217 -21.38 -8.29 -11.38
N ALA A 218 -20.96 -8.55 -10.14
CA ALA A 218 -19.77 -9.34 -9.87
C ALA A 218 -19.92 -10.79 -10.35
N ASP A 219 -21.07 -11.43 -10.10
CA ASP A 219 -21.36 -12.80 -10.55
C ASP A 219 -21.37 -12.95 -12.07
N GLU A 220 -21.84 -11.93 -12.79
CA GLU A 220 -21.79 -11.90 -14.27
C GLU A 220 -20.35 -11.88 -14.79
N VAL A 221 -19.44 -11.20 -14.09
CA VAL A 221 -18.01 -11.18 -14.44
C VAL A 221 -17.34 -12.49 -14.01
N SER A 222 -17.47 -12.86 -12.73
CA SER A 222 -17.06 -14.15 -12.19
C SER A 222 -17.53 -14.31 -10.73
N PRO A 223 -18.09 -15.48 -10.36
CA PRO A 223 -18.47 -15.77 -8.98
C PRO A 223 -17.27 -15.90 -8.02
N GLU A 224 -16.04 -15.97 -8.52
CA GLU A 224 -14.83 -15.97 -7.67
C GLU A 224 -14.48 -14.59 -7.09
N ILE A 225 -15.09 -13.51 -7.61
CA ILE A 225 -14.89 -12.15 -7.08
C ILE A 225 -15.54 -12.06 -5.71
N ARG A 226 -14.74 -11.65 -4.71
CA ARG A 226 -15.19 -11.54 -3.32
C ARG A 226 -15.83 -10.18 -3.07
N MET A 227 -17.07 -10.19 -2.58
CA MET A 227 -17.85 -9.00 -2.27
C MET A 227 -17.74 -8.66 -0.79
N GLY A 228 -17.47 -7.40 -0.49
CA GLY A 228 -17.33 -6.89 0.87
C GLY A 228 -18.59 -6.19 1.36
N GLY A 229 -18.75 -6.19 2.68
CA GLY A 229 -19.79 -5.47 3.39
C GLY A 229 -19.65 -3.95 3.36
N ILE A 230 -20.40 -3.31 4.26
CA ILE A 230 -20.46 -1.86 4.38
C ILE A 230 -19.22 -1.35 5.12
N GLU A 231 -18.46 -0.46 4.51
CA GLU A 231 -17.27 0.16 5.08
C GLU A 231 -17.61 1.27 6.10
N GLU A 232 -18.33 0.91 7.16
CA GLU A 232 -18.73 1.85 8.22
C GLU A 232 -17.51 2.33 9.04
N VAL A 233 -17.48 3.62 9.39
CA VAL A 233 -16.38 4.23 10.14
C VAL A 233 -16.67 4.24 11.64
N PHE A 234 -15.71 3.83 12.47
CA PHE A 234 -15.72 3.94 13.94
C PHE A 234 -16.83 3.16 14.68
N GLN A 235 -17.72 2.47 13.98
CA GLN A 235 -18.84 1.70 14.55
C GLN A 235 -19.35 0.64 13.56
N ALA A 236 -20.30 -0.18 13.99
CA ALA A 236 -20.86 -1.27 13.19
C ALA A 236 -22.40 -1.34 13.26
N ASN A 237 -23.07 -0.24 13.59
CA ASN A 237 -24.52 -0.27 13.78
C ASN A 237 -25.28 -0.46 12.46
N LEU A 238 -24.85 0.23 11.40
CA LEU A 238 -25.43 0.10 10.08
C LEU A 238 -25.11 -1.26 9.48
N THR A 239 -23.87 -1.74 9.65
CA THR A 239 -23.47 -3.09 9.21
C THR A 239 -24.33 -4.17 9.86
N ARG A 240 -24.58 -4.10 11.18
CA ARG A 240 -25.48 -5.06 11.85
C ARG A 240 -26.92 -4.97 11.35
N GLN A 241 -27.44 -3.77 11.11
CA GLN A 241 -28.79 -3.61 10.55
C GLN A 241 -28.89 -4.23 9.16
N PHE A 242 -27.89 -4.03 8.31
CA PHE A 242 -27.79 -4.62 6.97
C PHE A 242 -27.76 -6.15 7.03
N LEU A 243 -26.92 -6.74 7.88
CA LEU A 243 -26.84 -8.18 8.04
C LEU A 243 -28.14 -8.78 8.58
N ASN A 244 -28.75 -8.16 9.58
CA ASN A 244 -30.04 -8.60 10.14
C ASN A 244 -31.21 -8.49 9.14
N ALA A 245 -31.09 -7.62 8.13
CA ALA A 245 -32.06 -7.48 7.05
C ALA A 245 -31.81 -8.46 5.88
N GLY A 246 -30.85 -9.39 6.01
CA GLY A 246 -30.51 -10.38 4.99
C GLY A 246 -29.46 -9.89 3.99
N GLY A 247 -28.69 -8.86 4.32
CA GLY A 247 -27.60 -8.37 3.48
C GLY A 247 -26.39 -9.30 3.42
N ASP A 248 -26.28 -10.23 4.36
CA ASP A 248 -25.25 -11.27 4.45
C ASP A 248 -25.20 -12.16 3.19
N GLN A 249 -26.33 -12.38 2.52
CA GLN A 249 -26.39 -13.17 1.29
C GLN A 249 -25.64 -12.54 0.10
N TYR A 250 -25.28 -11.26 0.16
CA TYR A 250 -24.63 -10.52 -0.93
C TYR A 250 -23.12 -10.35 -0.73
N VAL A 251 -22.57 -10.76 0.41
CA VAL A 251 -21.20 -10.44 0.82
C VAL A 251 -20.43 -11.67 1.31
N ASP A 252 -19.14 -11.70 1.00
CA ASP A 252 -18.18 -12.76 1.32
C ASP A 252 -17.22 -12.38 2.47
N PHE A 253 -17.22 -11.11 2.87
CA PHE A 253 -16.46 -10.58 4.00
C PHE A 253 -17.09 -9.28 4.53
N LEU A 254 -16.76 -8.91 5.76
CA LEU A 254 -17.15 -7.63 6.35
C LEU A 254 -15.94 -6.70 6.41
N ALA A 255 -16.19 -5.42 6.23
CA ALA A 255 -15.18 -4.38 6.14
C ALA A 255 -15.58 -3.24 7.07
N PHE A 256 -14.62 -2.55 7.69
CA PHE A 256 -14.88 -1.37 8.52
C PHE A 256 -13.65 -0.47 8.58
N HIS A 257 -13.87 0.81 8.85
CA HIS A 257 -12.83 1.85 8.83
C HIS A 257 -12.57 2.41 10.21
N VAL A 258 -11.30 2.68 10.52
CA VAL A 258 -10.90 3.32 11.79
C VAL A 258 -9.70 4.24 11.56
N TYR A 259 -9.87 5.54 11.85
CA TYR A 259 -8.77 6.51 11.79
C TYR A 259 -8.22 6.86 13.18
N GLN A 260 -7.21 7.74 13.23
CA GLN A 260 -6.51 8.10 14.46
C GLN A 260 -5.75 6.90 15.04
N ILE A 261 -5.12 6.11 14.17
CA ILE A 261 -4.57 4.81 14.51
C ILE A 261 -3.41 4.88 15.50
N GLY A 262 -2.76 6.03 15.70
CA GLY A 262 -1.77 6.18 16.77
C GLY A 262 -2.36 6.66 18.11
N ALA A 263 -3.67 6.91 18.20
CA ALA A 263 -4.33 7.29 19.44
C ALA A 263 -4.41 6.12 20.42
N SER A 264 -4.26 6.40 21.72
CA SER A 264 -4.23 5.35 22.76
C SER A 264 -5.55 4.60 22.97
N ALA A 265 -6.68 5.19 22.58
CA ALA A 265 -8.01 4.62 22.76
C ALA A 265 -8.45 3.71 21.60
N ILE A 266 -7.71 3.69 20.49
CA ILE A 266 -8.21 3.16 19.22
C ILE A 266 -8.44 1.65 19.24
N ASN A 267 -7.60 0.90 19.95
CA ASN A 267 -7.77 -0.55 20.06
C ASN A 267 -9.10 -0.93 20.71
N GLY A 268 -9.57 -0.19 21.72
CA GLY A 268 -10.85 -0.49 22.36
C GLY A 268 -12.04 -0.32 21.41
N MET A 269 -11.95 0.62 20.47
CA MET A 269 -12.95 0.81 19.43
C MET A 269 -12.92 -0.32 18.40
N ILE A 270 -11.73 -0.69 17.91
CA ILE A 270 -11.56 -1.81 16.97
C ILE A 270 -12.05 -3.12 17.60
N THR A 271 -11.71 -3.39 18.87
CA THR A 271 -12.22 -4.55 19.60
C THR A 271 -13.73 -4.52 19.72
N SER A 272 -14.34 -3.36 20.03
CA SER A 272 -15.81 -3.26 20.10
C SER A 272 -16.49 -3.54 18.76
N ILE A 273 -15.92 -3.07 17.65
CA ILE A 273 -16.44 -3.34 16.30
C ILE A 273 -16.27 -4.83 15.96
N HIS A 274 -15.10 -5.39 16.24
CA HIS A 274 -14.83 -6.81 16.07
C HIS A 274 -15.85 -7.67 16.82
N ASP A 275 -16.08 -7.40 18.10
CA ASP A 275 -17.00 -8.18 18.95
C ASP A 275 -18.46 -8.09 18.47
N ASP A 276 -18.84 -6.95 17.88
CA ASP A 276 -20.16 -6.74 17.27
C ASP A 276 -20.35 -7.56 15.97
N LEU A 277 -19.26 -7.91 15.27
CA LEU A 277 -19.30 -8.48 13.93
C LEU A 277 -18.82 -9.95 13.84
N VAL A 278 -17.97 -10.41 14.76
CA VAL A 278 -17.37 -11.76 14.73
C VAL A 278 -18.43 -12.87 14.75
N GLY A 279 -19.58 -12.63 15.39
CA GLY A 279 -20.69 -13.58 15.47
C GLY A 279 -21.37 -13.91 14.13
N TYR A 280 -21.16 -13.11 13.09
CA TYR A 280 -21.72 -13.37 11.75
C TYR A 280 -20.89 -14.38 10.94
N ASN A 281 -19.74 -14.84 11.47
CA ASN A 281 -18.90 -15.88 10.87
C ASN A 281 -18.47 -15.58 9.42
N LEU A 282 -18.27 -14.30 9.12
CA LEU A 282 -17.67 -13.81 7.88
C LEU A 282 -16.27 -13.25 8.21
N PRO A 283 -15.28 -13.39 7.30
CA PRO A 283 -13.97 -12.78 7.45
C PRO A 283 -14.07 -11.28 7.71
N LEU A 284 -13.38 -10.77 8.73
CA LEU A 284 -13.38 -9.34 9.09
C LEU A 284 -12.14 -8.64 8.54
N TYR A 285 -12.35 -7.51 7.88
CA TYR A 285 -11.30 -6.66 7.33
C TYR A 285 -11.36 -5.28 7.98
N LEU A 286 -10.23 -4.83 8.55
CA LEU A 286 -9.99 -3.40 8.75
C LEU A 286 -9.56 -2.83 7.39
N SER A 287 -10.54 -2.53 6.55
CA SER A 287 -10.37 -2.21 5.12
C SER A 287 -9.77 -0.83 4.88
N GLU A 288 -9.74 0.02 5.91
CA GLU A 288 -9.05 1.29 5.87
C GLU A 288 -8.71 1.73 7.31
N MET A 289 -7.43 2.02 7.55
CA MET A 289 -6.98 2.65 8.79
C MET A 289 -5.88 3.67 8.55
N GLY A 290 -5.84 4.76 9.31
CA GLY A 290 -4.78 5.76 9.16
C GLY A 290 -4.96 6.97 10.05
N ASP A 291 -4.21 8.03 9.78
CA ASP A 291 -4.32 9.31 10.47
C ASP A 291 -4.77 10.41 9.49
N ASN A 292 -6.03 10.83 9.60
CA ASN A 292 -6.64 11.90 8.80
C ASN A 292 -7.08 13.07 9.69
N ASP A 293 -6.99 14.30 9.17
CA ASP A 293 -7.48 15.49 9.87
C ASP A 293 -9.01 15.56 9.81
N TYR A 294 -9.69 14.93 10.78
CA TYR A 294 -11.11 15.17 11.04
C TYR A 294 -11.34 16.33 12.03
N GLY A 295 -10.45 17.33 12.08
CA GLY A 295 -10.62 18.52 12.92
C GLY A 295 -10.44 18.29 14.42
N ALA A 296 -9.93 17.12 14.84
CA ALA A 296 -9.74 16.74 16.24
C ALA A 296 -8.36 17.11 16.82
N GLY A 297 -7.45 17.70 16.02
CA GLY A 297 -6.16 18.20 16.51
C GLY A 297 -5.11 17.14 16.86
N PHE A 298 -5.37 15.86 16.59
CA PHE A 298 -4.41 14.76 16.74
C PHE A 298 -4.04 14.20 15.38
N LEU A 299 -3.20 14.94 14.67
CA LEU A 299 -2.55 14.47 13.46
C LEU A 299 -1.23 13.82 13.83
N ILE A 300 -1.09 12.54 13.53
CA ILE A 300 0.16 11.83 13.75
C ILE A 300 0.93 11.81 12.43
N ASN A 301 2.00 12.61 12.41
CA ASN A 301 2.96 12.56 11.33
C ASN A 301 3.84 11.31 11.49
N TYR A 302 3.68 10.35 10.59
CA TYR A 302 4.43 9.10 10.58
C TYR A 302 5.95 9.27 10.43
N ASP A 303 6.43 10.47 10.05
CA ASP A 303 7.84 10.85 9.99
C ASP A 303 8.56 10.82 11.36
N SER A 304 7.83 10.85 12.47
CA SER A 304 8.43 10.77 13.80
C SER A 304 8.58 9.34 14.30
N GLU A 305 9.66 9.05 15.02
CA GLU A 305 9.84 7.77 15.73
C GLU A 305 8.68 7.52 16.70
N GLU A 306 8.18 8.57 17.36
CA GLU A 306 7.08 8.50 18.31
C GLU A 306 5.77 8.02 17.65
N ALA A 307 5.49 8.49 16.43
CA ALA A 307 4.41 7.98 15.60
C ALA A 307 4.61 6.51 15.20
N GLY A 308 5.82 6.13 14.77
CA GLY A 308 6.15 4.74 14.43
C GLY A 308 5.97 3.79 15.61
N ILE A 309 6.37 4.21 16.82
CA ILE A 309 6.16 3.46 18.07
C ILE A 309 4.67 3.32 18.37
N ALA A 310 3.91 4.41 18.29
CA ALA A 310 2.47 4.40 18.53
C ALA A 310 1.73 3.47 17.56
N LEU A 311 2.07 3.54 16.27
CA LEU A 311 1.53 2.66 15.24
C LEU A 311 1.87 1.19 15.55
N THR A 312 3.15 0.87 15.80
CA THR A 312 3.57 -0.52 16.10
C THR A 312 2.86 -1.07 17.34
N ARG A 313 2.72 -0.24 18.39
CA ARG A 313 2.02 -0.60 19.62
C ARG A 313 0.58 -1.01 19.34
N ASN A 314 -0.11 -0.29 18.46
CA ASN A 314 -1.50 -0.58 18.12
C ASN A 314 -1.60 -1.77 17.16
N LEU A 315 -0.69 -1.91 16.19
CA LEU A 315 -0.62 -3.11 15.33
C LEU A 315 -0.49 -4.41 16.13
N VAL A 316 0.37 -4.43 17.15
CA VAL A 316 0.54 -5.58 18.06
C VAL A 316 -0.78 -6.03 18.71
N ARG A 317 -1.66 -5.09 19.06
CA ARG A 317 -2.96 -5.38 19.69
C ARG A 317 -4.04 -5.71 18.67
N ILE A 318 -4.07 -5.02 17.54
CA ILE A 318 -5.06 -5.27 16.49
C ILE A 318 -4.91 -6.68 15.92
N TRP A 319 -3.68 -7.19 15.84
CA TRP A 319 -3.39 -8.54 15.39
C TRP A 319 -3.96 -9.65 16.29
N GLU A 320 -4.31 -9.34 17.55
CA GLU A 320 -4.98 -10.30 18.44
C GLU A 320 -6.44 -10.53 18.07
N LEU A 321 -7.03 -9.67 17.24
CA LEU A 321 -8.44 -9.69 16.88
C LEU A 321 -8.75 -10.63 15.71
N ASP A 322 -7.79 -11.47 15.29
CA ASP A 322 -7.98 -12.49 14.25
C ASP A 322 -8.58 -11.94 12.94
N LEU A 323 -8.23 -10.69 12.59
CA LEU A 323 -8.72 -10.04 11.38
C LEU A 323 -8.15 -10.75 10.14
N ALA A 324 -9.00 -11.00 9.15
CA ALA A 324 -8.61 -11.59 7.87
C ALA A 324 -7.75 -10.63 7.03
N GLY A 325 -7.94 -9.32 7.20
CA GLY A 325 -7.02 -8.37 6.60
C GLY A 325 -7.04 -6.95 7.17
N MET A 326 -5.97 -6.22 6.84
CA MET A 326 -5.73 -4.86 7.29
C MET A 326 -5.15 -4.02 6.16
N VAL A 327 -5.68 -2.82 5.96
CA VAL A 327 -5.25 -1.92 4.89
C VAL A 327 -4.97 -0.53 5.47
N MET A 328 -3.73 -0.05 5.31
CA MET A 328 -3.36 1.32 5.66
C MET A 328 -3.87 2.31 4.60
N PHE A 329 -4.66 3.29 5.02
CA PHE A 329 -5.07 4.43 4.22
C PHE A 329 -3.85 5.24 3.79
N ARG A 330 -3.79 5.54 2.49
CA ARG A 330 -2.74 6.32 1.82
C ARG A 330 -1.33 5.79 2.03
N PHE A 331 -0.82 5.16 0.99
CA PHE A 331 0.58 4.76 0.96
C PHE A 331 1.54 5.97 0.97
N SER A 332 1.27 7.00 0.15
CA SER A 332 2.06 8.24 0.07
C SER A 332 1.37 9.44 0.72
N ASN A 333 2.19 10.39 1.21
CA ASN A 333 1.72 11.71 1.60
C ASN A 333 1.12 12.45 0.41
N LEU A 334 -0.04 13.05 0.66
CA LEU A 334 -0.71 13.92 -0.29
C LEU A 334 -0.34 15.38 0.00
N TYR A 335 0.65 15.91 -0.72
CA TYR A 335 0.93 17.35 -0.75
C TYR A 335 0.15 18.03 -1.88
N LEU A 336 -1.11 18.39 -1.62
CA LEU A 336 -1.87 19.27 -2.52
C LEU A 336 -1.51 20.74 -2.28
N ASN A 337 -0.29 21.14 -2.64
CA ASN A 337 0.06 22.57 -2.77
C ASN A 337 -0.39 23.11 -4.15
N SER A 338 -1.67 22.93 -4.49
CA SER A 338 -2.26 23.55 -5.68
C SER A 338 -3.37 24.52 -5.28
N PRO A 339 -3.21 25.84 -5.50
CA PRO A 339 -4.25 26.82 -5.25
C PRO A 339 -5.48 26.68 -6.17
N SER A 340 -5.44 25.80 -7.17
CA SER A 340 -6.52 25.62 -8.16
C SER A 340 -7.40 24.39 -7.94
N LEU A 341 -7.12 23.57 -6.91
CA LEU A 341 -7.96 22.42 -6.56
C LEU A 341 -8.78 22.73 -5.30
N PRO A 342 -10.09 22.38 -5.25
CA PRO A 342 -10.95 22.59 -4.09
C PRO A 342 -10.53 21.79 -2.84
N LEU A 343 -9.51 20.92 -2.98
CA LEU A 343 -8.90 20.13 -1.90
C LEU A 343 -7.69 20.82 -1.24
N SER A 344 -7.43 22.11 -1.52
CA SER A 344 -6.37 22.87 -0.84
C SER A 344 -6.61 22.88 0.67
N GLY A 345 -5.75 22.21 1.44
CA GLY A 345 -5.89 22.05 2.89
C GLY A 345 -6.04 20.61 3.38
N TRP A 346 -6.26 19.63 2.49
CA TRP A 346 -6.15 18.22 2.83
C TRP A 346 -4.67 17.82 3.01
N THR A 347 -4.21 17.71 4.25
CA THR A 347 -2.98 17.01 4.61
C THR A 347 -3.35 15.66 5.21
N GLY A 348 -3.20 14.57 4.47
CA GLY A 348 -3.22 13.24 5.05
C GLY A 348 -1.81 12.68 5.13
N TYR A 349 -1.47 12.08 6.27
CA TYR A 349 -0.16 11.48 6.48
C TYR A 349 -0.20 10.06 5.94
N GLY A 350 0.48 9.83 4.81
CA GLY A 350 0.86 8.51 4.36
C GLY A 350 2.18 8.05 4.98
N LEU A 351 2.60 6.85 4.62
CA LEU A 351 3.79 6.22 5.20
C LEU A 351 5.12 6.76 4.63
N PHE A 352 5.09 7.51 3.54
CA PHE A 352 6.28 8.15 2.98
C PHE A 352 5.95 9.44 2.24
N GLU A 353 6.98 10.23 1.98
CA GLU A 353 6.90 11.43 1.17
C GLU A 353 7.53 11.23 -0.21
N ASP A 354 6.82 11.66 -1.26
CA ASP A 354 7.33 11.67 -2.63
C ASP A 354 7.68 13.09 -3.04
N TRP A 355 8.96 13.32 -3.30
CA TRP A 355 9.46 14.65 -3.59
C TRP A 355 9.46 14.99 -5.07
N ARG A 356 9.23 14.01 -5.97
CA ARG A 356 9.15 14.20 -7.43
C ARG A 356 10.27 15.10 -8.01
N GLY A 357 11.48 15.04 -7.44
CA GLY A 357 12.63 15.83 -7.85
C GLY A 357 12.64 17.31 -7.39
N THR A 358 11.75 17.72 -6.50
CA THR A 358 11.61 19.09 -6.00
C THR A 358 12.26 19.33 -4.62
N ASN A 359 12.71 18.28 -3.95
CA ASN A 359 13.48 18.39 -2.71
C ASN A 359 14.81 19.12 -2.99
N THR A 360 15.13 20.09 -2.14
CA THR A 360 16.39 20.86 -2.15
C THR A 360 17.65 20.00 -2.04
N ASN A 361 17.52 18.76 -1.55
CA ASN A 361 18.60 17.79 -1.33
C ASN A 361 18.75 16.79 -2.49
N GLY A 362 17.88 16.84 -3.51
CA GLY A 362 17.95 15.95 -4.68
C GLY A 362 17.43 14.53 -4.45
N GLU A 363 16.83 14.24 -3.28
CA GLU A 363 16.21 12.94 -3.00
C GLU A 363 14.85 12.84 -3.71
N ALA A 364 14.55 11.65 -4.23
CA ALA A 364 13.27 11.39 -4.91
C ALA A 364 12.12 11.15 -3.92
N TYR A 365 12.41 10.63 -2.73
CA TYR A 365 11.42 10.28 -1.70
C TYR A 365 12.04 10.21 -0.31
N LYS A 366 11.20 10.13 0.72
CA LYS A 366 11.57 9.86 2.12
C LYS A 366 10.63 8.83 2.74
N LEU A 367 11.15 7.66 3.13
CA LEU A 367 10.39 6.67 3.91
C LEU A 367 10.37 7.08 5.37
N PHE A 368 9.20 7.00 6.01
CA PHE A 368 9.05 7.39 7.40
C PHE A 368 9.25 6.21 8.37
N PRO A 369 9.54 6.48 9.66
CA PRO A 369 9.47 5.46 10.71
C PRO A 369 8.16 4.66 10.71
N GLY A 370 7.03 5.29 10.41
CA GLY A 370 5.73 4.60 10.25
C GLY A 370 5.71 3.60 9.08
N PHE A 371 6.39 3.89 7.96
CA PHE A 371 6.53 2.92 6.85
C PHE A 371 7.23 1.66 7.34
N TRP A 372 8.36 1.83 8.01
CA TRP A 372 9.14 0.70 8.51
C TRP A 372 8.40 -0.06 9.60
N ALA A 373 7.68 0.64 10.49
CA ALA A 373 6.81 -0.01 11.46
C ALA A 373 5.82 -0.96 10.79
N PHE A 374 5.12 -0.50 9.75
CA PHE A 374 4.13 -1.28 9.02
C PHE A 374 4.77 -2.40 8.18
N ALA A 375 5.81 -2.07 7.40
CA ALA A 375 6.49 -3.01 6.51
C ALA A 375 7.22 -4.12 7.27
N ASN A 376 7.94 -3.80 8.35
CA ASN A 376 8.59 -4.82 9.17
C ASN A 376 7.56 -5.75 9.81
N PHE A 377 6.41 -5.23 10.24
CA PHE A 377 5.35 -6.06 10.79
C PHE A 377 4.85 -7.07 9.75
N TYR A 378 4.63 -6.63 8.52
CA TYR A 378 4.26 -7.55 7.44
C TYR A 378 5.33 -8.62 7.21
N ASN A 379 6.56 -8.20 6.93
CA ASN A 379 7.63 -9.07 6.45
C ASN A 379 8.01 -10.16 7.45
N HIS A 380 7.84 -9.91 8.75
CA HIS A 380 8.27 -10.86 9.78
C HIS A 380 7.12 -11.62 10.44
N PHE A 381 5.89 -11.12 10.37
CA PHE A 381 4.80 -11.66 11.17
C PHE A 381 3.65 -12.27 10.34
N THR A 382 3.59 -12.13 9.01
CA THR A 382 2.41 -12.63 8.24
C THR A 382 2.44 -14.11 7.83
N ASN A 383 3.52 -14.83 8.08
CA ASN A 383 3.64 -16.25 7.76
C ASN A 383 3.78 -17.08 9.05
N GLY A 384 2.65 -17.41 9.68
CA GLY A 384 2.66 -18.25 10.87
C GLY A 384 1.40 -18.17 11.72
N VAL A 385 1.57 -18.53 12.99
CA VAL A 385 0.52 -18.48 14.01
C VAL A 385 0.99 -17.64 15.19
N ILE A 386 0.07 -16.91 15.82
CA ILE A 386 0.39 -16.14 17.02
C ILE A 386 0.56 -17.14 18.17
N VAL A 387 1.70 -17.09 18.86
CA VAL A 387 2.04 -17.97 20.00
C VAL A 387 2.25 -17.21 21.31
N GLN A 388 2.39 -15.90 21.23
CA GLN A 388 2.28 -14.97 22.36
C GLN A 388 1.57 -13.72 21.86
N SER A 389 0.51 -13.34 22.55
CA SER A 389 -0.27 -12.14 22.23
C SER A 389 0.26 -10.92 23.01
N ALA A 390 -0.25 -9.73 22.70
CA ALA A 390 0.12 -8.45 23.31
C ALA A 390 -0.03 -8.47 24.84
N GLU A 391 1.05 -8.78 25.55
CA GLU A 391 1.10 -8.62 26.99
C GLU A 391 1.68 -7.25 27.35
N SER A 392 0.91 -6.45 28.09
CA SER A 392 1.39 -5.16 28.58
C SER A 392 2.21 -5.36 29.85
N ILE A 393 3.54 -5.42 29.71
CA ILE A 393 4.45 -5.65 30.83
C ILE A 393 5.21 -4.35 31.12
N ASN A 394 4.79 -3.62 32.16
CA ASN A 394 5.47 -2.38 32.60
C ASN A 394 5.77 -1.38 31.46
N ARG A 395 4.78 -1.16 30.58
CA ARG A 395 4.88 -0.32 29.38
C ARG A 395 5.74 -0.90 28.24
N MET A 396 5.76 -2.22 28.15
CA MET A 396 6.17 -2.99 26.98
C MET A 396 4.93 -3.64 26.38
N GLU A 397 4.81 -3.67 25.06
CA GLU A 397 3.94 -4.65 24.39
C GLU A 397 4.83 -5.67 23.68
N VAL A 398 4.42 -6.94 23.70
CA VAL A 398 5.16 -8.03 23.04
C VAL A 398 4.21 -8.89 22.20
N LEU A 399 4.58 -9.18 20.95
CA LEU A 399 3.88 -10.13 20.08
C LEU A 399 4.88 -11.17 19.58
N ALA A 400 4.53 -12.46 19.59
CA ALA A 400 5.33 -13.49 18.95
C ALA A 400 4.53 -14.30 17.93
N VAL A 401 5.08 -14.42 16.73
CA VAL A 401 4.54 -15.24 15.64
C VAL A 401 5.53 -16.34 15.27
N ARG A 402 5.04 -17.56 15.26
CA ARG A 402 5.79 -18.76 14.92
C ARG A 402 5.44 -19.21 13.50
N GLY A 403 6.44 -19.25 12.63
CA GLY A 403 6.36 -19.94 11.33
C GLY A 403 6.81 -21.41 11.45
N ASP A 404 6.93 -22.11 10.32
CA ASP A 404 7.27 -23.55 10.32
C ASP A 404 8.66 -23.85 10.93
N SER A 405 9.63 -22.97 10.66
CA SER A 405 11.03 -23.10 11.13
C SER A 405 11.60 -21.79 11.66
N SER A 406 10.74 -20.82 11.95
CA SER A 406 11.11 -19.46 12.33
C SER A 406 10.24 -18.91 13.45
N LEU A 407 10.78 -17.92 14.16
CA LEU A 407 10.06 -17.15 15.17
C LEU A 407 10.41 -15.68 15.02
N ALA A 408 9.38 -14.84 14.96
CA ALA A 408 9.49 -13.39 15.03
C ALA A 408 8.86 -12.90 16.34
N ILE A 409 9.56 -12.03 17.07
CA ILE A 409 9.06 -11.41 18.30
C ILE A 409 9.20 -9.90 18.18
N ALA A 410 8.10 -9.15 18.26
CA ALA A 410 8.13 -7.70 18.38
C ALA A 410 8.09 -7.32 19.86
N ALA A 411 8.97 -6.40 20.27
CA ALA A 411 8.96 -5.77 21.59
C ALA A 411 8.90 -4.25 21.43
N VAL A 412 7.83 -3.64 21.92
CA VAL A 412 7.56 -2.21 21.80
C VAL A 412 7.70 -1.56 23.18
N ASN A 413 8.79 -0.81 23.40
CA ASN A 413 8.99 -0.04 24.62
C ASN A 413 8.46 1.38 24.44
N TYR A 414 7.30 1.65 25.02
CA TYR A 414 6.68 3.00 25.02
C TYR A 414 6.88 3.71 26.37
N SER A 415 7.95 3.37 27.08
CA SER A 415 8.48 4.12 28.22
C SER A 415 9.78 4.84 27.85
N THR A 416 10.07 5.94 28.54
CA THR A 416 11.29 6.74 28.29
C THR A 416 12.58 6.06 28.77
N SER A 417 12.48 4.97 29.54
CA SER A 417 13.61 4.25 30.10
C SER A 417 13.81 2.90 29.41
N SER A 418 15.05 2.45 29.28
CA SER A 418 15.34 1.08 28.84
C SER A 418 14.70 0.04 29.77
N ARG A 419 14.29 -1.09 29.20
CA ARG A 419 13.70 -2.22 29.92
C ARG A 419 14.41 -3.50 29.52
N THR A 420 14.81 -4.31 30.50
CA THR A 420 15.46 -5.60 30.24
C THR A 420 14.40 -6.70 30.23
N LEU A 421 14.34 -7.45 29.13
CA LEU A 421 13.48 -8.61 28.95
C LEU A 421 14.30 -9.89 28.98
N ASP A 422 13.84 -10.87 29.75
CA ASP A 422 14.34 -12.25 29.74
C ASP A 422 13.34 -13.12 28.98
N PHE A 423 13.65 -13.46 27.74
CA PHE A 423 12.82 -14.34 26.93
C PHE A 423 13.08 -15.80 27.31
N GLN A 424 12.00 -16.54 27.55
CA GLN A 424 12.00 -17.96 27.83
C GLN A 424 11.14 -18.68 26.80
N LEU A 425 11.80 -19.35 25.85
CA LEU A 425 11.15 -20.09 24.77
C LEU A 425 10.97 -21.56 25.18
N SER A 426 9.79 -22.10 24.92
CA SER A 426 9.44 -23.51 25.13
C SER A 426 8.65 -24.06 23.94
N GLY A 427 8.57 -25.39 23.79
CA GLY A 427 7.76 -26.01 22.73
C GLY A 427 8.50 -26.37 21.42
N GLY A 428 9.60 -27.11 21.51
CA GLY A 428 10.07 -27.93 20.39
C GLY A 428 11.03 -27.30 19.36
N ALA A 429 11.28 -25.99 19.36
CA ALA A 429 12.32 -25.39 18.49
C ALA A 429 13.58 -25.04 19.28
N ASP A 430 14.73 -25.60 18.87
CA ASP A 430 16.04 -25.30 19.46
C ASP A 430 16.73 -24.20 18.64
N PHE A 431 16.34 -22.95 18.89
CA PHE A 431 16.99 -21.80 18.27
C PHE A 431 18.33 -21.54 18.95
N SER A 432 19.39 -21.41 18.16
CA SER A 432 20.74 -21.10 18.69
C SER A 432 21.08 -19.61 18.71
N ARG A 433 20.33 -18.79 17.96
CA ARG A 433 20.62 -17.37 17.76
C ARG A 433 19.35 -16.56 17.52
N ALA A 434 19.31 -15.36 18.08
CA ALA A 434 18.32 -14.33 17.78
C ALA A 434 19.01 -13.13 17.12
N ARG A 435 18.52 -12.69 15.96
CA ARG A 435 18.97 -11.47 15.28
C ARG A 435 18.05 -10.32 15.68
N VAL A 436 18.60 -9.14 15.95
CA VAL A 436 17.82 -7.98 16.37
C VAL A 436 17.76 -6.98 15.23
N VAL A 437 16.54 -6.58 14.87
CA VAL A 437 16.22 -5.55 13.89
C VAL A 437 15.56 -4.38 14.60
N ASP A 438 15.85 -3.17 14.14
CA ASP A 438 15.10 -1.99 14.57
C ASP A 438 13.80 -1.91 13.76
N GLY A 439 12.65 -2.01 14.44
CA GLY A 439 11.36 -2.07 13.78
C GLY A 439 10.94 -0.78 13.07
N LEU A 440 11.63 0.34 13.31
CA LEU A 440 11.33 1.65 12.71
C LEU A 440 12.30 2.04 11.59
N SER A 441 13.14 1.11 11.13
CA SER A 441 14.11 1.36 10.07
C SER A 441 14.22 0.19 9.08
N ALA A 442 15.12 0.34 8.10
CA ALA A 442 15.42 -0.67 7.11
C ALA A 442 15.71 -2.03 7.76
N ILE A 443 15.35 -3.10 7.04
CA ILE A 443 15.32 -4.45 7.59
C ILE A 443 16.72 -5.08 7.62
N VAL A 444 17.60 -4.50 8.45
CA VAL A 444 19.00 -4.88 8.60
C VAL A 444 19.24 -5.23 10.06
N PRO A 445 19.57 -6.50 10.38
CA PRO A 445 19.96 -6.86 11.73
C PRO A 445 21.21 -6.09 12.16
N PHE A 446 21.12 -5.37 13.28
CA PHE A 446 22.25 -4.60 13.82
C PHE A 446 22.93 -5.30 15.00
N ASP A 447 22.27 -6.30 15.58
CA ASP A 447 22.78 -7.07 16.72
C ASP A 447 22.38 -8.55 16.61
N SER A 448 23.05 -9.41 17.37
CA SER A 448 22.67 -10.80 17.50
C SER A 448 23.07 -11.41 18.84
N LEU A 449 22.16 -12.20 19.39
CA LEU A 449 22.26 -12.82 20.70
C LEU A 449 22.38 -14.33 20.54
N SER A 450 23.18 -14.97 21.40
CA SER A 450 23.13 -16.42 21.55
C SER A 450 21.89 -16.81 22.34
N VAL A 451 21.18 -17.83 21.87
CA VAL A 451 20.04 -18.41 22.58
C VAL A 451 20.50 -19.72 23.19
N SER A 452 20.30 -19.86 24.51
CA SER A 452 20.81 -20.99 25.27
C SER A 452 19.68 -21.64 26.07
N GLY A 453 19.39 -22.91 25.77
CA GLY A 453 18.28 -23.65 26.39
C GLY A 453 16.94 -22.95 26.20
N GLY A 454 16.73 -22.32 25.03
CA GLY A 454 15.54 -21.53 24.74
C GLY A 454 15.53 -20.12 25.36
N ASN A 455 16.59 -19.68 26.03
CA ASN A 455 16.58 -18.39 26.74
C ASN A 455 17.55 -17.38 26.14
N PHE A 456 17.14 -16.10 26.15
CA PHE A 456 18.02 -14.97 25.87
C PHE A 456 17.51 -13.70 26.56
N THR A 457 18.42 -12.76 26.83
CA THR A 457 18.10 -11.50 27.52
C THR A 457 18.46 -10.32 26.62
N TYR A 458 17.62 -9.28 26.62
CA TYR A 458 17.90 -8.05 25.89
C TYR A 458 17.40 -6.81 26.62
N SER A 459 18.20 -5.74 26.61
CA SER A 459 17.78 -4.42 27.12
C SER A 459 17.20 -3.59 25.98
N VAL A 460 15.87 -3.57 25.87
CA VAL A 460 15.14 -2.76 24.88
C VAL A 460 15.23 -1.28 25.27
N PRO A 461 15.81 -0.40 24.43
CA PRO A 461 15.89 1.04 24.73
C PRO A 461 14.52 1.67 24.98
N GLY A 462 14.48 2.75 25.76
CA GLY A 462 13.26 3.55 25.91
C GLY A 462 12.81 4.12 24.57
N ASN A 463 11.50 4.24 24.37
CA ASN A 463 10.88 4.73 23.14
C ASN A 463 11.47 4.04 21.89
N SER A 464 11.36 2.71 21.82
CA SER A 464 11.91 1.95 20.70
C SER A 464 11.11 0.69 20.38
N VAL A 465 11.28 0.20 19.15
CA VAL A 465 10.75 -1.08 18.68
C VAL A 465 11.91 -2.00 18.33
N ARG A 466 11.90 -3.21 18.88
CA ARG A 466 12.88 -4.25 18.54
C ARG A 466 12.18 -5.49 18.04
N ILE A 467 12.66 -6.02 16.93
CA ILE A 467 12.18 -7.28 16.36
C ILE A 467 13.28 -8.31 16.48
N PHE A 468 12.97 -9.44 17.11
CA PHE A 468 13.87 -10.57 17.25
C PHE A 468 13.49 -11.63 16.24
N LEU A 469 14.44 -12.01 15.38
CA LEU A 469 14.27 -13.02 14.35
C LEU A 469 15.12 -14.26 14.68
N LEU A 470 14.47 -15.42 14.77
CA LEU A 470 15.09 -16.69 15.09
C LEU A 470 14.74 -17.73 13.99
N GLY A 471 15.67 -18.64 13.67
CA GLY A 471 15.48 -19.72 12.69
C GLY A 471 15.88 -19.41 11.24
N GLU A 472 15.77 -20.41 10.35
CA GLU A 472 16.03 -20.26 8.90
C GLU A 472 14.91 -19.44 8.23
N GLY A 473 15.27 -18.59 7.28
CA GLY A 473 14.38 -17.56 6.71
C GLY A 473 14.59 -16.15 7.27
N SER A 474 15.33 -15.99 8.38
CA SER A 474 15.77 -14.69 8.94
C SER A 474 16.90 -14.00 8.14
N SER A 475 17.16 -14.49 6.93
CA SER A 475 18.13 -13.96 5.97
C SER A 475 17.39 -13.17 4.90
N LEU A 476 17.22 -11.86 5.12
CA LEU A 476 16.95 -10.96 4.02
C LEU A 476 18.24 -10.78 3.22
N THR A 477 18.34 -11.54 2.13
CA THR A 477 19.24 -11.16 1.05
C THR A 477 18.67 -9.93 0.37
N GLY A 478 19.28 -8.76 0.62
CA GLY A 478 19.23 -7.61 -0.28
C GLY A 478 17.96 -6.76 -0.25
N LEU A 479 17.78 -5.95 0.81
CA LEU A 479 17.02 -4.70 0.72
C LEU A 479 17.88 -3.59 1.34
N GLY A 480 19.07 -3.40 0.78
CA GLY A 480 19.83 -2.18 1.02
C GLY A 480 19.25 -1.06 0.17
N ASP A 481 19.28 0.17 0.66
CA ASP A 481 18.91 1.41 -0.06
C ASP A 481 19.70 1.67 -1.38
N ASN A 482 20.46 0.68 -1.87
CA ASN A 482 21.39 0.79 -2.98
C ASN A 482 21.18 -0.25 -4.08
N ASP A 483 20.08 -1.01 -4.10
CA ASP A 483 19.72 -1.69 -5.35
C ASP A 483 19.15 -0.64 -6.32
N PRO A 484 19.87 -0.29 -7.41
CA PRO A 484 19.29 0.59 -8.41
C PRO A 484 18.02 -0.10 -8.91
N VAL A 485 16.92 0.64 -8.88
CA VAL A 485 15.66 0.24 -9.50
C VAL A 485 15.97 -0.11 -10.95
N GLU A 486 16.10 -1.40 -11.24
CA GLU A 486 15.84 -1.89 -12.59
C GLU A 486 14.38 -1.55 -12.86
N SER A 487 14.23 -0.48 -13.64
CA SER A 487 12.99 0.10 -14.15
C SER A 487 12.32 -0.91 -15.10
N GLY A 488 11.76 -1.95 -14.51
CA GLY A 488 11.11 -3.10 -15.16
C GLY A 488 9.75 -2.80 -15.81
N LEU A 489 9.63 -1.65 -16.48
CA LEU A 489 8.60 -1.40 -17.50
C LEU A 489 9.17 -0.91 -18.84
N ALA A 490 10.50 -0.82 -18.97
CA ALA A 490 11.16 -0.99 -20.24
C ALA A 490 11.94 -2.31 -20.18
N VAL A 491 11.68 -3.26 -21.07
CA VAL A 491 12.76 -4.20 -21.44
C VAL A 491 13.88 -3.29 -21.88
N ASP A 492 14.99 -3.20 -21.14
CA ASP A 492 16.02 -2.21 -21.37
C ASP A 492 16.76 -2.55 -22.68
N PHE A 493 16.10 -2.19 -23.78
CA PHE A 493 16.64 -2.25 -25.10
C PHE A 493 17.69 -1.15 -25.18
N GLN A 494 18.94 -1.54 -25.00
CA GLN A 494 20.07 -0.65 -25.17
C GLN A 494 20.38 -0.56 -26.67
N PHE A 495 20.44 0.67 -27.16
CA PHE A 495 21.03 0.97 -28.44
C PHE A 495 21.98 2.14 -28.31
N SER A 496 23.01 2.16 -29.14
CA SER A 496 24.04 3.19 -29.16
C SER A 496 24.08 3.84 -30.53
N LEU A 497 24.31 5.15 -30.56
CA LEU A 497 24.40 5.96 -31.76
C LEU A 497 25.70 6.76 -31.71
N TYR A 498 26.68 6.39 -32.52
CA TYR A 498 28.01 6.99 -32.47
C TYR A 498 28.69 7.11 -33.84
N PRO A 499 29.56 8.11 -34.05
CA PRO A 499 29.81 9.24 -33.16
C PRO A 499 28.60 10.18 -33.08
N ASN A 500 28.43 10.84 -31.94
CA ASN A 500 27.42 11.88 -31.75
C ASN A 500 28.02 13.00 -30.89
N PRO A 501 28.24 14.21 -31.43
CA PRO A 501 27.83 14.69 -32.76
C PRO A 501 28.45 13.91 -33.94
N VAL A 502 27.67 13.74 -35.00
CA VAL A 502 28.06 13.04 -36.23
C VAL A 502 28.56 14.04 -37.27
N ASN A 503 29.67 13.71 -37.93
CA ASN A 503 30.13 14.36 -39.15
C ASN A 503 29.99 13.35 -40.31
N ALA A 504 29.03 13.58 -41.20
CA ALA A 504 28.58 12.71 -42.30
C ALA A 504 27.88 11.40 -41.91
N THR A 505 28.51 10.47 -41.18
CA THR A 505 27.93 9.12 -40.96
C THR A 505 28.00 8.63 -39.51
N ALA A 506 26.92 8.02 -39.03
CA ALA A 506 26.83 7.42 -37.69
C ALA A 506 26.57 5.91 -37.78
N THR A 507 26.92 5.21 -36.71
CA THR A 507 26.64 3.79 -36.50
C THR A 507 25.57 3.66 -35.42
N ILE A 508 24.56 2.84 -35.71
CA ILE A 508 23.52 2.45 -34.77
C ILE A 508 23.76 0.99 -34.39
N GLU A 509 24.00 0.73 -33.11
CA GLU A 509 24.18 -0.63 -32.58
C GLU A 509 23.11 -0.96 -31.56
N TYR A 510 22.57 -2.17 -31.62
CA TYR A 510 21.54 -2.63 -30.70
C TYR A 510 21.55 -4.16 -30.54
N ALA A 511 20.97 -4.66 -29.45
CA ALA A 511 20.84 -6.09 -29.21
C ALA A 511 19.38 -6.49 -28.95
N LEU A 512 18.97 -7.63 -29.54
CA LEU A 512 17.65 -8.22 -29.33
C LEU A 512 17.75 -9.51 -28.53
N GLN A 513 16.98 -9.63 -27.45
CA GLN A 513 16.95 -10.85 -26.63
C GLN A 513 16.19 -12.02 -27.30
N LYS A 514 15.23 -11.70 -28.18
CA LYS A 514 14.45 -12.67 -28.96
C LYS A 514 14.17 -12.11 -30.36
N ALA A 515 13.98 -13.02 -31.31
CA ALA A 515 13.55 -12.64 -32.66
C ALA A 515 12.17 -11.98 -32.60
N GLN A 516 12.01 -10.84 -33.27
CA GLN A 516 10.78 -10.05 -33.24
C GLN A 516 10.70 -9.10 -34.44
N LYS A 517 9.52 -8.52 -34.66
CA LYS A 517 9.34 -7.46 -35.65
C LYS A 517 9.82 -6.12 -35.09
N LEU A 518 10.63 -5.37 -35.85
CA LEU A 518 11.06 -4.02 -35.47
C LEU A 518 11.07 -3.03 -36.63
N SER A 519 11.10 -1.74 -36.28
CA SER A 519 11.36 -0.63 -37.20
C SER A 519 12.40 0.32 -36.64
N VAL A 520 13.34 0.75 -37.48
CA VAL A 520 14.33 1.81 -37.19
C VAL A 520 14.08 2.97 -38.14
N VAL A 521 13.83 4.16 -37.59
CA VAL A 521 13.51 5.37 -38.36
C VAL A 521 14.30 6.58 -37.89
N VAL A 522 14.55 7.53 -38.80
CA VAL A 522 15.12 8.85 -38.54
C VAL A 522 14.02 9.89 -38.65
N MET A 523 13.92 10.80 -37.68
CA MET A 523 12.88 11.82 -37.58
C MET A 523 13.47 13.21 -37.38
N ASP A 524 12.75 14.25 -37.83
CA ASP A 524 13.03 15.64 -37.47
C ASP A 524 12.46 16.02 -36.09
N ILE A 525 12.69 17.27 -35.66
CA ILE A 525 12.20 17.80 -34.37
C ILE A 525 10.67 17.92 -34.30
N GLN A 526 9.97 17.93 -35.44
CA GLN A 526 8.51 17.88 -35.51
C GLN A 526 7.98 16.42 -35.53
N GLY A 527 8.85 15.41 -35.42
CA GLY A 527 8.49 14.00 -35.43
C GLY A 527 8.18 13.44 -36.82
N ARG A 528 8.44 14.18 -37.90
CA ARG A 528 8.25 13.68 -39.26
C ARG A 528 9.36 12.68 -39.58
N VAL A 529 8.98 11.49 -40.06
CA VAL A 529 9.93 10.45 -40.51
C VAL A 529 10.60 10.93 -41.79
N LEU A 530 11.91 11.14 -41.73
CA LEU A 530 12.75 11.53 -42.87
C LEU A 530 13.28 10.31 -43.63
N GLU A 531 13.56 9.23 -42.90
CA GLU A 531 14.13 8.00 -43.46
C GLU A 531 13.74 6.78 -42.61
N THR A 532 13.55 5.61 -43.25
CA THR A 532 13.36 4.32 -42.57
C THR A 532 14.56 3.43 -42.88
N LEU A 533 15.39 3.17 -41.88
CA LEU A 533 16.63 2.38 -42.02
C LEU A 533 16.38 0.87 -42.01
N PHE A 534 15.34 0.43 -41.30
CA PHE A 534 14.93 -0.97 -41.27
C PHE A 534 13.45 -1.10 -40.90
N ARG A 535 12.76 -2.09 -41.49
CA ARG A 535 11.40 -2.49 -41.09
C ARG A 535 11.15 -3.95 -41.46
N GLY A 536 11.04 -4.83 -40.47
CA GLY A 536 10.88 -6.26 -40.72
C GLY A 536 11.07 -7.12 -39.48
N ASN A 537 11.14 -8.44 -39.68
CA ASN A 537 11.52 -9.38 -38.63
C ASN A 537 13.05 -9.41 -38.52
N GLN A 538 13.58 -9.37 -37.30
CA GLN A 538 15.00 -9.46 -37.02
C GLN A 538 15.25 -10.55 -35.98
N ASP A 539 16.29 -11.35 -36.19
CA ASP A 539 16.68 -12.41 -35.28
C ASP A 539 17.24 -11.89 -33.95
N ALA A 540 17.23 -12.74 -32.92
CA ALA A 540 17.91 -12.46 -31.65
C ALA A 540 19.42 -12.28 -31.87
N GLY A 541 20.06 -11.41 -31.08
CA GLY A 541 21.48 -11.12 -31.16
C GLY A 541 21.81 -9.64 -31.35
N SER A 542 23.10 -9.35 -31.50
CA SER A 542 23.62 -8.00 -31.72
C SER A 542 23.57 -7.62 -33.20
N HIS A 543 23.16 -6.39 -33.47
CA HIS A 543 22.99 -5.81 -34.80
C HIS A 543 23.67 -4.46 -34.88
N SER A 544 24.21 -4.13 -36.06
CA SER A 544 24.86 -2.86 -36.35
C SER A 544 24.43 -2.38 -37.73
N MET A 545 24.11 -1.10 -37.84
CA MET A 545 23.69 -0.48 -39.11
C MET A 545 24.26 0.94 -39.24
N ARG A 546 24.51 1.35 -40.48
CA ARG A 546 25.04 2.67 -40.81
C ARG A 546 23.90 3.64 -41.14
N LEU A 547 23.94 4.83 -40.55
CA LEU A 547 23.13 5.98 -40.90
C LEU A 547 23.98 6.94 -41.73
N ASP A 548 23.50 7.27 -42.94
CA ASP A 548 24.14 8.23 -43.83
C ASP A 548 23.46 9.60 -43.74
N GLY A 549 24.16 10.58 -43.18
CA GLY A 549 23.67 11.94 -42.98
C GLY A 549 23.98 12.88 -44.15
N GLU A 550 24.59 12.44 -45.26
CA GLU A 550 24.96 13.32 -46.38
C GLU A 550 23.75 14.07 -46.96
N GLY A 551 22.56 13.45 -46.98
CA GLY A 551 21.32 14.05 -47.46
C GLY A 551 20.60 14.98 -46.46
N LEU A 552 21.06 15.05 -45.20
CA LEU A 552 20.43 15.82 -44.12
C LEU A 552 21.16 17.15 -43.89
N ALA A 553 20.46 18.21 -43.46
CA ALA A 553 21.09 19.49 -43.10
C ALA A 553 21.77 19.41 -41.72
N SER A 554 22.68 20.33 -41.39
CA SER A 554 23.17 20.43 -40.01
C SER A 554 22.00 20.72 -39.05
N GLY A 555 21.87 19.97 -37.96
CA GLY A 555 20.71 20.08 -37.08
C GLY A 555 20.56 18.94 -36.09
N ILE A 556 19.45 18.98 -35.34
CA ILE A 556 19.06 17.94 -34.39
C ILE A 556 18.03 17.01 -35.04
N TYR A 557 18.31 15.72 -34.99
CA TYR A 557 17.46 14.64 -35.47
C TYR A 557 17.23 13.63 -34.36
N PHE A 558 16.30 12.70 -34.57
CA PHE A 558 16.00 11.63 -33.64
C PHE A 558 15.98 10.29 -34.36
N VAL A 559 16.76 9.32 -33.86
CA VAL A 559 16.70 7.93 -34.32
C VAL A 559 15.80 7.18 -33.35
N ARG A 560 14.75 6.53 -33.86
CA ARG A 560 13.82 5.72 -33.07
C ARG A 560 13.86 4.27 -33.53
N ILE A 561 14.06 3.37 -32.57
CA ILE A 561 13.88 1.93 -32.74
C ILE A 561 12.63 1.50 -31.98
N ALA A 562 11.71 0.83 -32.64
CA ALA A 562 10.48 0.29 -32.04
C ALA A 562 10.33 -1.20 -32.38
N GLY A 563 10.19 -2.03 -31.35
CA GLY A 563 9.87 -3.46 -31.44
C GLY A 563 8.44 -3.75 -30.96
N GLU A 564 8.15 -4.99 -30.62
CA GLU A 564 6.82 -5.42 -30.15
C GLU A 564 6.47 -4.90 -28.76
N SER A 565 7.47 -4.78 -27.88
CA SER A 565 7.29 -4.42 -26.45
C SER A 565 8.18 -3.26 -25.99
N PHE A 566 8.86 -2.57 -26.91
CA PHE A 566 9.72 -1.44 -26.58
C PHE A 566 9.74 -0.39 -27.69
N ALA A 567 9.98 0.87 -27.32
CA ALA A 567 10.39 1.91 -28.25
C ALA A 567 11.44 2.80 -27.56
N LYS A 568 12.59 3.01 -28.19
CA LYS A 568 13.64 3.89 -27.69
C LYS A 568 14.01 4.90 -28.77
N THR A 569 14.26 6.14 -28.36
CA THR A 569 14.63 7.24 -29.24
C THR A 569 15.92 7.89 -28.73
N GLN A 570 16.89 8.14 -29.60
CA GLN A 570 18.12 8.86 -29.29
C GLN A 570 18.27 10.08 -30.18
N LYS A 571 18.72 11.17 -29.57
CA LYS A 571 19.04 12.41 -30.25
C LYS A 571 20.32 12.25 -31.07
N LEU A 572 20.29 12.63 -32.33
CA LEU A 572 21.44 12.73 -33.22
C LEU A 572 21.74 14.21 -33.49
N VAL A 573 22.97 14.66 -33.27
CA VAL A 573 23.42 16.01 -33.62
C VAL A 573 24.29 15.90 -34.86
N LEU A 574 23.79 16.35 -36.02
CA LEU A 574 24.54 16.35 -37.28
C LEU A 574 25.23 17.70 -37.48
N ILE A 575 26.55 17.66 -37.63
CA ILE A 575 27.40 18.82 -37.90
C ILE A 575 28.07 18.60 -39.27
N LYS A 576 27.88 19.54 -40.19
CA LYS A 576 28.60 19.63 -41.46
C LYS A 576 29.61 20.77 -41.43
#